data_AF-A0A7X6BJ84-F1
#
_entry.id   AF-A0A7X6BJ84-F1
#
_cell.length_a   1.000
_cell.length_b   1.000
_cell.length_c   1.000
_cell.angle_alpha   90.00
_cell.angle_beta   90.00
_cell.angle_gamma   90.00
#
_symmetry.space_group_name_H-M   'P 1'
#
loop_
_entity.id
_entity.type
_entity.pdbx_description
1 polymer ?
#
loop_
_entity_poly.entity_id
_entity_poly.type
_entity_poly.pdbx_seq_one_letter_code
_entity_poly.pdbx_strand_id
1 'polypeptide(L)' 'MKVGDLATLIRPYRGYRNIELVERLQYTWLVRICESGLEIEVYEDEFTIDEP' A
#
# COMPACT_ATOMS: atom_id res chain seq x y z
N MET A 1 9.93 -2.15 4.88
CA MET A 1 9.10 -1.05 4.38
C MET A 1 10.00 0.10 3.94
N LYS A 2 10.10 0.30 2.63
CA LYS A 2 10.72 1.45 1.97
C LYS A 2 9.86 1.81 0.76
N VAL A 3 10.04 3.04 0.29
CA VAL A 3 9.42 3.48 -0.97
C VAL A 3 9.82 2.52 -2.11
N GLY A 4 8.83 2.09 -2.87
CA GLY A 4 8.95 1.09 -3.95
C GLY A 4 8.78 -0.36 -3.51
N ASP A 5 8.61 -0.66 -2.21
CA ASP A 5 8.22 -2.01 -1.78
C ASP A 5 6.78 -2.30 -2.24
N LEU A 6 6.54 -3.55 -2.66
CA LEU A 6 5.20 -4.07 -2.90
C LEU A 6 4.59 -4.58 -1.59
N ALA A 7 3.29 -4.35 -1.46
CA ALA A 7 2.52 -4.79 -0.32
C ALA A 7 1.11 -5.22 -0.72
N THR A 8 0.49 -5.99 0.17
CA THR A 8 -0.86 -6.48 0.02
C THR A 8 -1.74 -5.93 1.15
N LEU A 9 -2.81 -5.22 0.80
CA LEU A 9 -3.82 -4.78 1.77
C LEU A 9 -4.51 -5.99 2.42
N ILE A 10 -4.63 -5.95 3.75
CA ILE A 10 -5.37 -6.95 4.52
C ILE A 10 -6.86 -6.89 4.17
N ARG A 11 -7.40 -5.66 4.06
CA ARG A 11 -8.77 -5.40 3.63
C ARG A 11 -8.77 -4.83 2.22
N PRO A 12 -9.51 -5.43 1.26
CA PRO A 12 -9.51 -4.95 -0.10
C PRO A 12 -10.13 -3.54 -0.20
N TYR A 13 -9.43 -2.63 -0.87
CA TYR A 13 -9.98 -1.33 -1.23
C TYR A 13 -10.70 -1.44 -2.57
N ARG A 14 -12.03 -1.38 -2.57
CA ARG A 14 -12.88 -1.52 -3.78
C ARG A 14 -12.57 -2.76 -4.62
N GLY A 15 -12.15 -3.85 -3.97
CA GLY A 15 -11.76 -5.10 -4.62
C GLY A 15 -10.26 -5.24 -4.89
N TYR A 16 -9.50 -4.14 -4.83
CA TYR A 16 -8.04 -4.15 -5.01
C TYR A 16 -7.31 -4.48 -3.72
N ARG A 17 -6.17 -5.17 -3.83
CA ARG A 17 -5.32 -5.51 -2.68
C ARG A 17 -3.85 -5.13 -2.90
N ASN A 18 -3.36 -5.27 -4.12
CA ASN A 18 -1.95 -5.09 -4.41
C ASN A 18 -1.62 -3.60 -4.54
N ILE A 19 -0.64 -3.16 -3.75
CA ILE A 19 -0.23 -1.78 -3.63
C ILE A 19 1.29 -1.65 -3.66
N GLU A 20 1.77 -0.49 -4.09
CA GLU A 20 3.17 -0.07 -4.02
C GLU A 20 3.28 1.07 -3.01
N LEU A 21 4.29 1.01 -2.12
CA LEU A 21 4.55 2.10 -1.18
C LEU A 21 5.19 3.29 -1.90
N VAL A 22 4.51 4.44 -1.94
CA VAL A 22 4.98 5.63 -2.67
C VAL A 22 5.68 6.63 -1.75
N GLU A 23 5.07 6.94 -0.60
CA GLU A 23 5.63 7.91 0.34
C GLU A 23 5.27 7.55 1.78
N ARG A 24 6.24 7.71 2.69
CA ARG A 24 6.02 7.55 4.12
C ARG A 24 5.58 8.89 4.72
N LEU A 25 4.35 8.93 5.22
CA LEU A 25 3.81 10.06 5.96
C LEU A 25 4.06 9.88 7.47
N GLN A 26 3.62 10.84 8.29
CA GLN A 26 3.93 10.86 9.73
C GLN A 26 3.40 9.62 10.48
N TYR A 27 2.22 9.12 10.10
CA TYR A 27 1.56 7.98 10.75
C TYR A 27 0.99 6.95 9.75
N THR A 28 1.06 7.26 8.46
CA THR A 28 0.43 6.51 7.38
C THR A 28 1.42 6.34 6.22
N TRP A 29 1.01 5.61 5.21
CA TRP A 29 1.70 5.47 3.94
C TRP A 29 0.79 5.93 2.81
N LEU A 30 1.32 6.77 1.93
CA LEU A 30 0.75 6.97 0.60
C LEU A 30 1.14 5.76 -0.24
N VAL A 31 0.14 5.06 -0.76
CA VAL A 31 0.33 3.85 -1.54
C VAL A 31 -0.42 3.94 -2.87
N ARG A 32 0.12 3.30 -3.89
CA ARG A 32 -0.49 3.25 -5.23
C ARG A 32 -1.01 1.86 -5.51
N ILE A 33 -2.28 1.74 -5.86
CA ILE A 33 -2.87 0.48 -6.29
C ILE A 33 -2.28 0.09 -7.64
N CYS A 34 -1.61 -1.06 -7.70
CA CYS A 34 -0.89 -1.49 -8.90
C CYS A 34 -1.79 -1.61 -10.14
N GLU A 35 -3.03 -2.08 -9.97
CA GLU A 35 -3.96 -2.33 -11.07
C GLU A 35 -4.62 -1.07 -11.63
N SER A 36 -4.84 -0.03 -10.80
CA SER A 36 -5.61 1.16 -11.19
C SER A 36 -4.77 2.43 -11.25
N GLY A 37 -3.57 2.43 -10.65
CA GLY A 37 -2.75 3.63 -10.49
C GLY A 37 -3.30 4.65 -9.49
N LEU A 38 -4.42 4.35 -8.81
CA LEU A 38 -5.01 5.21 -7.80
C LEU A 38 -4.11 5.25 -6.56
N GLU A 39 -3.89 6.45 -6.05
CA GLU A 39 -3.15 6.68 -4.81
C GLU A 39 -4.12 6.84 -3.63
N ILE A 40 -3.87 6.11 -2.55
CA ILE A 40 -4.65 6.16 -1.31
C ILE A 40 -3.71 6.21 -0.11
N GLU A 41 -4.21 6.73 1.00
CA GLU A 41 -3.49 6.72 2.28
C GLU A 41 -3.96 5.54 3.14
N VAL A 42 -3.00 4.78 3.69
CA VAL A 42 -3.28 3.61 4.53
C VAL A 42 -2.40 3.58 5.78
N TYR A 43 -2.91 3.01 6.86
CA TYR A 43 -2.13 2.75 8.07
C TYR A 43 -1.23 1.52 7.87
N GLU A 44 -0.14 1.44 8.64
CA GLU A 44 0.79 0.32 8.57
C GLU A 44 0.19 -1.02 8.96
N ASP A 45 -0.86 -1.03 9.80
CA ASP A 45 -1.56 -2.25 10.20
C ASP A 45 -2.60 -2.72 9.16
N GLU A 46 -2.85 -1.94 8.11
CA GLU A 46 -3.84 -2.28 7.06
C GLU A 46 -3.24 -3.08 5.89
N PHE A 47 -1.92 -3.32 5.89
CA PHE A 47 -1.24 -4.08 4.83
C PHE A 47 -0.08 -4.94 5.34
N THR A 48 0.33 -5.91 4.53
CA THR A 48 1.53 -6.74 4.74
C THR A 48 2.51 -6.52 3.60
N ILE A 49 3.79 -6.33 3.91
CA ILE A 49 4.84 -6.26 2.87
C ILE A 49 4.99 -7.63 2.22
N ASP A 50 5.05 -7.64 0.89
CA ASP A 50 5.43 -8.83 0.16
C ASP A 50 6.94 -9.01 0.31
N GLU A 51 7.37 -9.96 1.14
CA GLU A 51 8.79 -10.33 1.23
C GLU A 51 9.24 -10.97 -0.08
N PRO A 52 10.48 -10.70 -0.55
CA PRO A 52 11.03 -11.30 -1.78
C PRO A 52 11.24 -12.81 -1.70
#